data_AF-K9WXP8-F1
#
_entry.id   AF-K9WXP8-F1
#
_cell.length_a   1.000
_cell.length_b   1.000
_cell.length_c   1.000
_cell.angle_alpha   90.00
_cell.angle_beta   90.00
_cell.angle_gamma   90.00
#
_symmetry.space_group_name_H-M   'P 1'
#
loop_
_entity.id
_entity.type
_entity.pdbx_description
1 polymer ?
#
loop_
_entity_poly.entity_id
_entity_poly.type
_entity_poly.pdbx_seq_one_letter_code
_entity_poly.pdbx_strand_id
1 'polypeptide(L)'
;MSSPNFEQMTNRELRAYALAHRDELEPLRVLYSRRTPDSEATFYGPMATEDGVPIEENIRLAEKAIQKRAASDRQHDQEDLPRKKHQKKTSH
;
A
#
# COMPACT_ATOMS: atom_id res chain seq x y z
N MET A 1 -28.15 6.11 21.74
CA MET A 1 -26.68 6.34 21.66
C MET A 1 -26.42 7.07 20.36
N SER A 2 -25.83 8.26 20.40
CA SER A 2 -25.49 8.99 19.17
C SER A 2 -24.27 8.31 18.55
N SER A 3 -24.36 7.90 17.29
CA SER A 3 -23.17 7.45 16.55
C SER A 3 -22.17 8.61 16.43
N PRO A 4 -20.86 8.34 16.46
CA PRO A 4 -19.84 9.35 16.21
C PRO A 4 -19.97 9.95 14.80
N ASN A 5 -19.53 11.19 14.63
CA ASN A 5 -19.42 11.80 13.31
C ASN A 5 -18.09 11.36 12.65
N PHE A 6 -18.13 10.26 11.90
CA PHE A 6 -16.94 9.70 11.24
C PHE A 6 -16.28 10.65 10.23
N GLU A 7 -17.06 11.52 9.59
CA GLU A 7 -16.53 12.49 8.62
C GLU A 7 -15.57 13.51 9.25
N GLN A 8 -15.71 13.78 10.56
CA GLN A 8 -14.85 14.70 11.31
C GLN A 8 -13.63 14.01 11.95
N MET A 9 -13.59 12.69 12.01
CA MET A 9 -12.48 11.94 12.60
C MET A 9 -11.27 11.93 11.67
N THR A 10 -10.06 11.96 12.20
CA THR A 10 -8.82 11.74 11.44
C THR A 10 -8.70 10.28 10.99
N ASN A 11 -7.83 9.99 10.00
CA ASN A 11 -7.58 8.61 9.56
C ASN A 11 -7.08 7.70 10.70
N ARG A 12 -6.33 8.25 11.67
CA ARG A 12 -5.87 7.50 12.85
C ARG A 12 -7.03 7.11 13.75
N GLU A 13 -7.95 8.04 13.99
CA GLU A 13 -9.14 7.82 14.82
C GLU A 13 -10.11 6.84 14.16
N LEU A 14 -10.34 6.95 12.85
CA LEU A 14 -11.14 5.99 12.09
C LEU A 14 -10.57 4.57 12.16
N ARG A 15 -9.25 4.42 12.04
CA ARG A 15 -8.59 3.11 12.21
C ARG A 15 -8.76 2.59 13.63
N ALA A 16 -8.49 3.40 14.65
CA ALA A 16 -8.63 2.99 16.04
C ALA A 16 -10.07 2.55 16.36
N TYR A 17 -11.06 3.30 15.86
CA TYR A 17 -12.47 2.98 16.03
C TYR A 17 -12.85 1.69 15.30
N ALA A 18 -12.49 1.53 14.03
CA ALA A 18 -12.75 0.30 13.27
C ALA A 18 -12.10 -0.95 13.88
N LEU A 19 -10.94 -0.80 14.54
CA LEU A 19 -10.29 -1.89 15.27
C LEU A 19 -11.08 -2.29 16.52
N ALA A 20 -11.65 -1.32 17.24
CA ALA A 20 -12.44 -1.54 18.45
C ALA A 20 -13.88 -2.02 18.15
N HIS A 21 -14.42 -1.67 16.98
CA HIS A 21 -15.79 -1.93 16.56
C HIS A 21 -15.83 -2.62 15.21
N ARG A 22 -15.40 -3.89 15.20
CA ARG A 22 -15.17 -4.69 13.98
C ARG A 22 -16.42 -4.89 13.12
N ASP A 23 -17.60 -4.86 13.74
CA ASP A 23 -18.88 -5.07 13.05
C ASP A 23 -19.43 -3.78 12.41
N GLU A 24 -18.83 -2.62 12.69
CA GLU A 24 -19.27 -1.34 12.15
C GLU A 24 -18.45 -0.96 10.91
N LEU A 25 -19.11 -0.95 9.75
CA LEU A 25 -18.45 -0.70 8.45
C LEU A 25 -18.28 0.78 8.11
N GLU A 26 -19.04 1.66 8.76
CA GLU A 26 -19.07 3.09 8.47
C GLU A 26 -17.71 3.80 8.61
N PRO A 27 -16.91 3.57 9.67
CA PRO A 27 -15.57 4.14 9.79
C PRO A 27 -14.64 3.71 8.66
N LEU A 28 -14.76 2.47 8.19
CA LEU A 28 -13.99 1.97 7.06
C LEU A 28 -14.42 2.65 5.77
N ARG A 29 -15.73 2.81 5.53
CA ARG A 29 -16.26 3.51 4.35
C ARG A 29 -15.65 4.92 4.23
N VAL A 30 -15.64 5.69 5.32
CA VAL A 30 -15.05 7.04 5.36
C VAL A 30 -13.54 7.00 5.16
N LEU A 31 -12.84 6.01 5.75
CA LEU A 31 -11.40 5.86 5.55
C LEU A 31 -11.05 5.58 4.09
N TYR A 32 -11.83 4.75 3.40
CA TYR A 32 -11.63 4.41 1.99
C TYR A 32 -12.07 5.53 1.04
N SER A 33 -13.13 6.28 1.36
CA SER A 33 -13.56 7.42 0.52
C SER A 33 -12.51 8.54 0.46
N ARG A 34 -11.71 8.68 1.51
CA ARG A 34 -10.59 9.64 1.58
C ARG A 34 -9.35 9.20 0.83
N ARG A 35 -9.29 7.95 0.35
CA ARG A 35 -8.19 7.52 -0.53
C ARG A 35 -8.39 8.18 -1.88
N THR A 36 -7.75 9.32 -2.08
CA THR A 36 -7.36 9.69 -3.43
C THR A 36 -6.16 8.83 -3.82
N PRO A 37 -6.15 8.26 -5.04
CA PRO A 37 -4.90 7.82 -5.65
C PRO A 37 -3.90 8.97 -5.49
N ASP A 38 -2.73 8.70 -4.90
CA ASP A 38 -1.66 9.69 -4.88
C ASP A 38 -1.14 9.92 -6.31
N SER A 39 -0.32 10.96 -6.50
CA SER A 39 0.25 11.28 -7.82
C SER A 39 1.12 10.15 -8.39
N GLU A 40 1.54 9.20 -7.55
CA GLU A 40 2.36 8.05 -7.90
C GLU A 40 1.52 6.79 -8.24
N ALA A 41 0.19 6.86 -8.08
CA ALA A 41 -0.71 5.76 -8.36
C ALA A 41 -0.75 5.45 -9.86
N THR A 42 -0.32 4.25 -10.21
CA THR A 42 -0.39 3.74 -11.58
C THR A 42 -1.70 2.99 -11.79
N PHE A 43 -2.51 3.45 -12.75
CA PHE A 43 -3.73 2.78 -13.16
C PHE A 43 -3.46 1.81 -14.31
N TYR A 44 -4.06 0.63 -14.24
CA TYR A 44 -4.01 -0.38 -15.30
C TYR A 44 -5.40 -0.57 -15.89
N GLY A 45 -5.45 -0.94 -17.18
CA GLY A 45 -6.68 -1.37 -17.82
C GLY A 45 -7.26 -2.66 -17.19
N PRO A 46 -8.49 -3.03 -17.54
CA PRO A 46 -9.11 -4.25 -17.03
C PRO A 46 -8.30 -5.50 -17.45
N MET A 47 -8.16 -6.47 -16.56
CA MET A 47 -7.40 -7.70 -16.83
C MET A 47 -8.18 -8.73 -17.65
N ALA A 48 -9.49 -8.54 -17.76
CA ALA A 48 -10.38 -9.37 -18.54
C ALA A 48 -11.47 -8.51 -19.19
N THR A 49 -12.07 -9.01 -20.26
CA THR A 49 -13.29 -8.44 -20.84
C THR A 49 -14.48 -8.64 -19.89
N GLU A 50 -15.61 -8.02 -20.22
CA GLU A 50 -16.86 -8.20 -19.45
C GLU A 50 -17.33 -9.66 -19.42
N ASP A 51 -17.02 -10.43 -20.48
CA ASP A 51 -17.31 -11.87 -20.57
C ASP A 51 -16.29 -12.76 -19.83
N GLY A 52 -15.33 -12.16 -19.13
CA GLY A 52 -14.29 -12.88 -18.38
C GLY A 52 -13.14 -13.43 -19.22
N VAL A 53 -13.01 -13.01 -20.48
CA VAL A 53 -11.88 -13.41 -21.34
C VAL A 53 -10.63 -12.61 -20.95
N PRO A 54 -9.48 -13.26 -20.64
CA PRO A 54 -8.26 -12.55 -20.29
C PRO A 54 -7.79 -11.56 -21.38
N ILE A 55 -7.38 -10.36 -20.97
CA ILE A 55 -6.73 -9.37 -21.83
C ILE A 55 -5.22 -9.47 -21.60
N GLU A 56 -4.58 -10.36 -22.36
CA GLU A 56 -3.17 -10.74 -22.19
C GLU A 56 -2.21 -9.55 -22.15
N GLU A 57 -2.47 -8.50 -22.94
CA GLU A 57 -1.65 -7.29 -22.95
C GLU A 57 -1.69 -6.56 -21.59
N ASN A 58 -2.88 -6.38 -21.02
CA ASN A 58 -3.05 -5.70 -19.73
C ASN A 58 -2.42 -6.52 -18.60
N ILE A 59 -2.58 -7.84 -18.65
CA ILE A 59 -1.96 -8.77 -17.70
C ILE A 59 -0.44 -8.62 -17.75
N ARG A 60 0.15 -8.69 -18.96
CA ARG A 60 1.60 -8.55 -19.14
C ARG A 60 2.14 -7.21 -18.64
N LEU A 61 1.41 -6.11 -18.87
CA LEU A 61 1.80 -4.78 -18.39
C LEU A 61 1.77 -4.71 -16.85
N ALA A 62 0.74 -5.27 -16.22
CA ALA A 62 0.62 -5.32 -14.77
C ALA A 62 1.71 -6.19 -14.14
N GLU A 63 1.95 -7.39 -14.68
CA GLU A 63 3.01 -8.29 -14.21
C GLU A 63 4.39 -7.63 -14.26
N LYS A 64 4.72 -6.99 -15.38
CA LYS A 64 6.02 -6.31 -15.55
C LYS A 64 6.18 -5.19 -14.52
N ALA A 65 5.12 -4.45 -14.23
CA ALA A 65 5.18 -3.38 -13.25
C ALA A 65 5.31 -3.90 -11.81
N ILE A 66 4.60 -4.98 -11.47
CA ILE A 66 4.74 -5.67 -10.17
C ILE A 66 6.17 -6.17 -9.99
N GLN A 67 6.74 -6.83 -11.01
CA GLN A 67 8.12 -7.30 -10.98
C GLN A 67 9.12 -6.15 -10.81
N LYS A 68 8.92 -5.04 -11.52
CA LYS A 68 9.77 -3.85 -11.40
C LYS A 68 9.73 -3.26 -9.99
N ARG A 69 8.55 -3.13 -9.38
CA ARG A 69 8.40 -2.64 -8.00
C ARG A 69 9.06 -3.59 -7.01
N ALA A 70 8.75 -4.89 -7.09
CA ALA A 70 9.37 -5.88 -6.21
C ALA A 70 10.91 -5.92 -6.32
N ALA A 71 11.47 -5.68 -7.50
CA ALA A 71 12.91 -5.55 -7.68
C ALA A 71 13.46 -4.25 -7.05
N SER A 72 12.79 -3.12 -7.26
CA SER A 72 13.16 -1.82 -6.66
C SER A 72 13.14 -1.86 -5.14
N ASP A 73 12.11 -2.45 -4.53
CA ASP A 73 11.98 -2.58 -3.08
C ASP A 73 13.16 -3.40 -2.51
N ARG A 74 13.50 -4.52 -3.16
CA ARG A 74 14.68 -5.34 -2.79
C ARG A 74 16.01 -4.61 -2.93
N GLN A 75 16.13 -3.65 -3.85
CA GLN A 75 17.34 -2.85 -4.01
C GLN A 75 17.44 -1.77 -2.93
N HIS A 76 16.32 -1.10 -2.62
CA HIS A 76 16.24 -0.13 -1.54
C HIS A 76 16.62 -0.76 -0.18
N ASP A 77 16.11 -1.96 0.10
CA ASP A 77 16.46 -2.73 1.32
C ASP A 77 17.96 -3.10 1.41
N GLN A 78 18.65 -3.24 0.28
CA GLN A 78 20.08 -3.57 0.24
C GLN A 78 20.98 -2.34 0.39
N GLU A 79 20.52 -1.16 -0.04
CA GLU A 79 21.27 0.09 0.09
C GLU A 79 21.17 0.70 1.51
N ASP A 80 20.09 0.44 2.23
CA ASP A 80 19.88 0.86 3.64
C ASP A 80 20.62 -0.01 4.69
N LEU A 81 21.33 -1.06 4.28
CA LEU A 81 22.22 -1.81 5.18
C LEU A 81 23.48 -0.98 5.49
N PRO A 82 23.76 -0.64 6.77
CA PRO A 82 24.90 0.19 7.10
C PRO A 82 26.20 -0.54 6.74
N ARG A 83 27.06 0.13 5.96
CA ARG A 83 28.46 -0.27 5.71
C ARG A 83 29.23 -0.37 7.03
N LYS A 84 29.07 -1.46 7.80
CA LYS A 84 29.98 -1.80 8.90
C LYS A 84 31.26 -2.41 8.33
N LYS A 85 32.09 -1.58 7.67
CA LYS A 85 33.47 -1.95 7.36
C LYS A 85 34.34 -1.69 8.59
N HIS A 86 34.67 -2.80 9.25
CA HIS A 86 35.84 -3.08 10.08
C HIS A 86 36.66 -1.88 10.61
N GLN A 87 36.52 -1.56 11.90
CA GLN A 87 37.65 -1.16 12.72
C GLN A 87 38.24 -2.42 13.36
N LYS A 88 39.26 -3.00 12.71
CA LYS A 88 40.17 -3.91 13.40
C LYS A 88 40.98 -3.05 14.38
N LYS A 89 40.81 -3.34 15.66
CA LYS A 89 41.54 -2.77 16.78
C LYS A 89 43.04 -2.95 16.55
N THR A 90 43.77 -1.85 16.40
CA THR A 90 45.22 -1.82 16.68
C THR A 90 45.37 -1.30 18.10
N SER A 91 45.50 -2.22 19.06
CA SER A 91 46.18 -1.93 20.33
C SER A 91 47.58 -2.49 20.22
N HIS A 92 48.58 -1.62 20.28
CA HIS A 92 49.91 -1.87 20.87
C HIS A 92 50.28 -0.59 21.61
#